data_AF-A0A162BJT7-F1
#
_entry.id   AF-A0A162BJT7-F1
#
_cell.length_a   1.000
_cell.length_b   1.000
_cell.length_c   1.000
_cell.angle_alpha   90.00
_cell.angle_beta   90.00
_cell.angle_gamma   90.00
#
_symmetry.space_group_name_H-M   'P 1'
#
loop_
_entity.id
_entity.type
_entity.pdbx_description
1 polymer ?
#
loop_
_entity_poly.entity_id
_entity_poly.type
_entity_poly.pdbx_seq_one_letter_code
_entity_poly.pdbx_strand_id
1 'polypeptide(L)'
;MIRFPDYFKRRLYLPPRFWLGPKGTLTPLHRDDSDNLFAQVWGEKAILLAAPHHREALGSWSTSPQGGLEGCDFNPSSPDFDRFPKARQVKFFHLQLRPGDMLYLPEGWYHEVSSLSLSLSINFWVDAIRSETYALLGD
;
A
#
# COMPACT_ATOMS: atom_id res chain seq x y z
N MET A 1 -22.79 -9.20 -0.73
CA MET A 1 -22.71 -7.92 -1.46
C MET A 1 -21.67 -7.05 -0.76
N ILE A 2 -20.72 -6.46 -1.50
CA ILE A 2 -19.65 -5.61 -0.93
C ILE A 2 -20.20 -4.20 -0.72
N ARG A 3 -19.87 -3.59 0.42
CA ARG A 3 -20.24 -2.20 0.76
C ARG A 3 -18.96 -1.37 0.89
N PHE A 4 -19.02 -0.11 0.47
CA PHE A 4 -17.91 0.81 0.70
C PHE A 4 -17.88 1.22 2.18
N PRO A 5 -16.69 1.33 2.80
CA PRO A 5 -16.59 1.82 4.17
C PRO A 5 -17.06 3.27 4.28
N ASP A 6 -17.63 3.65 5.43
CA ASP A 6 -18.18 5.01 5.65
C ASP A 6 -17.14 6.01 6.18
N TYR A 7 -15.84 5.70 6.06
CA TYR A 7 -14.74 6.57 6.51
C TYR A 7 -14.46 7.73 5.55
N PHE A 8 -14.82 7.60 4.28
CA PHE A 8 -14.69 8.66 3.28
C PHE A 8 -16.00 8.87 2.52
N LYS A 9 -16.17 10.07 1.95
CA LYS A 9 -17.35 10.35 1.11
C LYS A 9 -17.35 9.41 -0.08
N ARG A 10 -18.50 8.80 -0.38
CA ARG A 10 -18.66 7.80 -1.45
C ARG A 10 -18.01 8.17 -2.79
N ARG A 11 -18.11 9.44 -3.18
CA ARG A 11 -17.57 10.00 -4.44
C ARG A 11 -16.04 10.01 -4.55
N LEU A 12 -15.33 9.88 -3.43
CA LEU A 12 -13.87 9.91 -3.40
C LEU A 12 -13.26 8.52 -3.64
N TYR A 13 -14.06 7.46 -3.47
CA TYR A 13 -13.59 6.10 -3.70
C TYR A 13 -13.43 5.82 -5.19
N LEU A 14 -12.27 5.29 -5.55
CA LEU A 14 -12.04 4.66 -6.85
C LEU A 14 -12.75 3.29 -6.92
N PRO A 15 -12.92 2.71 -8.13
CA PRO A 15 -13.40 1.34 -8.26
C PRO A 15 -12.52 0.36 -7.45
N PRO A 16 -13.13 -0.51 -6.63
CA PRO A 16 -12.38 -1.40 -5.74
C PRO A 16 -11.62 -2.44 -6.55
N ARG A 17 -10.45 -2.83 -6.07
CA ARG A 17 -9.66 -3.93 -6.67
C ARG A 17 -9.60 -5.13 -5.76
N PHE A 18 -9.67 -6.30 -6.38
CA PHE A 18 -9.62 -7.59 -5.71
C PHE A 18 -8.27 -8.22 -5.88
N TRP A 19 -7.78 -8.82 -4.80
CA TRP A 19 -6.54 -9.58 -4.79
C TRP A 19 -6.84 -10.99 -4.33
N LEU A 20 -6.92 -11.92 -5.28
CA LEU A 20 -7.10 -13.35 -5.03
C LEU A 20 -5.83 -14.09 -5.42
N GLY A 21 -5.27 -14.87 -4.50
CA GLY A 21 -4.07 -15.64 -4.78
C GLY A 21 -3.78 -16.73 -3.74
N PRO A 22 -2.96 -17.73 -4.09
CA PRO A 22 -2.57 -18.80 -3.17
C PRO A 22 -1.62 -18.29 -2.07
N LYS A 23 -1.31 -19.18 -1.12
CA LYS A 23 -0.22 -18.97 -0.16
C LYS A 23 1.09 -18.70 -0.90
N GLY A 24 1.86 -17.73 -0.42
CA GLY A 24 3.17 -17.37 -0.99
C GLY A 24 3.13 -16.29 -2.07
N THR A 25 1.95 -15.82 -2.50
CA THR A 25 1.88 -14.61 -3.32
C THR A 25 2.50 -13.44 -2.57
N LEU A 26 3.41 -12.71 -3.21
CA LEU A 26 4.12 -11.56 -2.68
C LEU A 26 3.94 -10.37 -3.62
N THR A 27 3.51 -9.24 -3.05
CA THR A 27 3.64 -7.92 -3.67
C THR A 27 4.82 -7.23 -2.99
N PRO A 28 5.94 -6.97 -3.71
CA PRO A 28 7.15 -6.38 -3.14
C PRO A 28 6.90 -5.00 -2.50
N LEU A 29 7.87 -4.52 -1.71
CA LEU A 29 7.81 -3.20 -1.09
C LEU A 29 7.58 -2.08 -2.13
N HIS A 30 6.46 -1.39 -2.00
CA HIS A 30 6.03 -0.31 -2.88
C HIS A 30 5.21 0.71 -2.10
N ARG A 31 4.83 1.83 -2.72
CA ARG A 31 3.85 2.77 -2.16
C ARG A 31 2.82 3.14 -3.22
N ASP A 32 1.64 3.53 -2.75
CA ASP A 32 0.59 4.09 -3.61
C ASP A 32 0.57 5.63 -3.50
N ASP A 33 0.00 6.28 -4.52
CA ASP A 33 -0.28 7.73 -4.62
C ASP A 33 -1.71 8.09 -4.21
N SER A 34 -2.34 7.25 -3.39
CA SER A 34 -3.68 7.47 -2.85
C SER A 34 -3.80 6.83 -1.47
N ASP A 35 -4.67 7.40 -0.64
CA ASP A 35 -5.14 6.74 0.57
C ASP A 35 -5.81 5.41 0.22
N ASN A 36 -5.71 4.42 1.11
CA ASN A 36 -6.26 3.10 0.87
C ASN A 36 -6.85 2.49 2.15
N LEU A 37 -8.04 1.91 2.05
CA LEU A 37 -8.56 0.98 3.03
C LEU A 37 -8.39 -0.44 2.47
N PHE A 38 -7.42 -1.18 3.02
CA PHE A 38 -7.13 -2.55 2.65
C PHE A 38 -7.93 -3.50 3.54
N ALA A 39 -8.96 -4.12 2.99
CA ALA A 39 -9.84 -5.05 3.71
C ALA A 39 -9.46 -6.50 3.42
N GLN A 40 -9.20 -7.27 4.47
CA GLN A 40 -8.95 -8.70 4.36
C GLN A 40 -10.26 -9.48 4.47
N VAL A 41 -10.62 -10.23 3.42
CA VAL A 41 -11.92 -10.89 3.31
C VAL A 41 -11.83 -12.38 3.61
N TRP A 42 -10.82 -13.06 3.06
CA TRP A 42 -10.61 -14.50 3.27
C TRP A 42 -9.13 -14.81 3.41
N GLY A 43 -8.79 -15.77 4.27
CA GLY A 43 -7.41 -16.13 4.54
C GLY A 43 -6.65 -15.03 5.27
N GLU A 44 -5.33 -15.17 5.32
CA GLU A 44 -4.48 -14.28 6.12
C GLU A 44 -3.36 -13.67 5.27
N LYS A 45 -3.02 -12.42 5.57
CA LYS A 45 -1.90 -11.72 4.95
C LYS A 45 -0.96 -11.15 6.00
N ALA A 46 0.35 -11.23 5.75
CA ALA A 46 1.33 -10.44 6.47
C ALA A 46 1.63 -9.17 5.67
N ILE A 47 1.68 -8.05 6.38
CA ILE A 47 1.96 -6.72 5.85
C ILE A 47 3.18 -6.19 6.58
N LEU A 48 4.18 -5.76 5.83
CA LEU A 48 5.34 -5.01 6.35
C LEU A 48 5.20 -3.56 5.92
N LEU A 49 5.37 -2.61 6.84
CA LEU A 49 5.19 -1.17 6.60
C LEU A 49 6.46 -0.39 6.92
N ALA A 50 6.71 0.68 6.16
CA ALA A 50 7.69 1.71 6.50
C ALA A 50 7.16 3.11 6.19
N ALA A 51 7.60 4.09 6.99
CA ALA A 51 7.12 5.47 6.87
C ALA A 51 7.59 6.14 5.56
N PRO A 52 6.81 7.07 4.98
CA PRO A 52 7.10 7.71 3.69
C PRO A 52 8.46 8.43 3.62
N HIS A 53 8.93 8.98 4.75
CA HIS A 53 10.20 9.72 4.82
C HIS A 53 11.45 8.85 4.60
N HIS A 54 11.30 7.53 4.53
CA HIS A 54 12.39 6.59 4.24
C HIS A 54 12.66 6.39 2.74
N ARG A 55 12.03 7.17 1.85
CA ARG A 55 12.16 7.07 0.39
C ARG A 55 13.60 6.85 -0.12
N GLU A 56 14.53 7.70 0.29
CA GLU A 56 15.92 7.61 -0.16
C GLU A 56 16.59 6.33 0.37
N ALA A 57 16.31 5.97 1.63
CA ALA A 57 16.88 4.79 2.26
C ALA A 57 16.40 3.48 1.63
N LEU A 58 15.20 3.47 1.05
CA LEU A 58 14.58 2.30 0.42
C LEU A 58 14.88 2.19 -1.08
N GLY A 59 15.59 3.17 -1.67
CA GLY A 59 15.91 3.16 -3.10
C GLY A 59 14.65 3.18 -3.97
N SER A 60 13.66 3.99 -3.59
CA SER A 60 12.40 4.04 -4.31
C SER A 60 12.52 4.72 -5.67
N TRP A 61 11.78 4.22 -6.64
CA TRP A 61 11.70 4.73 -8.00
C TRP A 61 10.25 4.89 -8.45
N SER A 62 10.03 5.62 -9.53
CA SER A 62 8.70 5.81 -10.14
C SER A 62 8.78 5.56 -11.64
N THR A 63 7.72 4.95 -12.20
CA THR A 63 7.60 4.79 -13.66
C THR A 63 7.27 6.11 -14.38
N SER A 64 6.88 7.16 -13.66
CA SER A 64 6.48 8.46 -14.25
C SER A 64 6.74 9.62 -13.29
N PRO A 65 7.16 10.81 -13.78
CA PRO A 65 7.33 11.99 -12.94
C PRO A 65 6.03 12.53 -12.32
N GLN A 66 4.86 12.29 -12.93
CA GLN A 66 3.56 12.82 -12.49
C GLN A 66 2.69 11.79 -11.74
N GLY A 67 3.32 10.76 -11.17
CA GLY A 67 2.63 9.63 -10.55
C GLY A 67 2.56 8.43 -11.49
N GLY A 68 2.79 7.26 -10.92
CA GLY A 68 2.95 5.98 -11.60
C GLY A 68 3.15 4.87 -10.58
N LEU A 69 3.56 3.69 -11.03
CA LEU A 69 3.92 2.62 -10.10
C LEU A 69 5.20 3.03 -9.36
N GLU A 70 5.15 3.01 -8.03
CA GLU A 70 6.31 3.33 -7.20
C GLU A 70 6.81 2.11 -6.44
N GLY A 71 7.84 1.48 -6.98
CA GLY A 71 8.54 0.36 -6.35
C GLY A 71 9.75 0.79 -5.52
N CYS A 72 10.35 -0.18 -4.83
CA CYS A 72 11.62 -0.04 -4.12
C CYS A 72 12.59 -1.13 -4.56
N ASP A 73 13.87 -0.77 -4.69
CA ASP A 73 14.92 -1.77 -4.93
C ASP A 73 15.38 -2.46 -3.64
N PHE A 74 15.17 -1.84 -2.48
CA PHE A 74 15.47 -2.45 -1.20
C PHE A 74 14.49 -3.60 -0.91
N ASN A 75 15.02 -4.80 -0.65
CA ASN A 75 14.24 -5.97 -0.24
C ASN A 75 14.38 -6.19 1.27
N PRO A 76 13.32 -5.95 2.09
CA PRO A 76 13.39 -6.15 3.54
C PRO A 76 13.65 -7.60 3.96
N SER A 77 13.23 -8.58 3.15
CA SER A 77 13.41 -10.01 3.42
C SER A 77 14.82 -10.51 3.09
N SER A 78 15.60 -9.75 2.33
CA SER A 78 17.00 -10.03 1.99
C SER A 78 17.79 -8.73 1.86
N PRO A 79 18.06 -8.02 2.97
CA PRO A 79 18.55 -6.66 2.92
C PRO A 79 20.02 -6.57 2.48
N ASP A 80 20.28 -5.78 1.43
CA ASP A 80 21.61 -5.39 0.98
C ASP A 80 21.98 -4.02 1.57
N PHE A 81 22.64 -4.03 2.73
CA PHE A 81 23.03 -2.80 3.41
C PHE A 81 24.31 -2.17 2.85
N ASP A 82 25.05 -2.86 1.99
CA ASP A 82 26.20 -2.26 1.31
C ASP A 82 25.70 -1.34 0.19
N ARG A 83 24.65 -1.76 -0.52
CA ARG A 83 23.93 -0.94 -1.50
C ARG A 83 23.01 0.10 -0.85
N PHE A 84 22.35 -0.24 0.26
CA PHE A 84 21.39 0.63 0.96
C PHE A 84 21.76 0.86 2.44
N PRO A 85 22.87 1.56 2.74
CA PRO A 85 23.36 1.71 4.11
C PRO A 85 22.38 2.46 5.03
N LYS A 86 21.63 3.41 4.49
CA LYS A 86 20.60 4.17 5.22
C LYS A 86 19.42 3.30 5.64
N ALA A 87 19.20 2.15 5.00
CA ALA A 87 18.10 1.25 5.34
C ALA A 87 18.23 0.65 6.75
N ARG A 88 19.43 0.66 7.35
CA ARG A 88 19.66 0.23 8.74
C ARG A 88 18.87 1.06 9.77
N GLN A 89 18.49 2.28 9.42
CA GLN A 89 17.74 3.19 10.28
C GLN A 89 16.22 3.13 10.03
N VAL A 90 15.79 2.34 9.04
CA VAL A 90 14.38 2.21 8.71
C VAL A 90 13.69 1.34 9.75
N LYS A 91 12.65 1.88 10.36
CA LYS A 91 11.79 1.11 11.25
C LYS A 91 10.69 0.44 10.44
N PHE A 92 10.71 -0.89 10.41
CA PHE A 92 9.65 -1.69 9.81
C PHE A 92 8.61 -2.09 10.86
N PHE A 93 7.33 -1.98 10.49
CA PHE A 93 6.21 -2.49 11.29
C PHE A 93 5.67 -3.74 10.61
N HIS A 94 5.41 -4.79 11.40
CA HIS A 94 4.87 -6.04 10.90
C HIS A 94 3.46 -6.23 11.44
N LEU A 95 2.52 -6.49 10.54
CA LEU A 95 1.12 -6.73 10.83
C LEU A 95 0.68 -8.03 10.19
N GLN A 96 -0.31 -8.68 10.78
CA GLN A 96 -1.00 -9.82 10.20
C GLN A 96 -2.48 -9.48 10.16
N LEU A 97 -3.06 -9.47 8.97
CA LEU A 97 -4.48 -9.24 8.76
C LEU A 97 -5.19 -10.58 8.62
N ARG A 98 -6.26 -10.74 9.38
CA ARG A 98 -7.18 -11.87 9.38
C ARG A 98 -8.49 -11.48 8.70
N PRO A 99 -9.34 -12.45 8.32
CA PRO A 99 -10.66 -12.15 7.76
C PRO A 99 -11.45 -11.20 8.66
N GLY A 100 -11.93 -10.10 8.09
CA GLY A 100 -12.66 -9.05 8.79
C GLY A 100 -11.80 -7.84 9.19
N ASP A 101 -10.48 -7.98 9.21
CA ASP A 101 -9.58 -6.86 9.50
C ASP A 101 -9.55 -5.86 8.34
N MET A 102 -9.36 -4.59 8.68
CA MET A 102 -9.16 -3.51 7.72
C MET A 102 -7.99 -2.65 8.17
N LEU A 103 -7.05 -2.43 7.25
CA LEU A 103 -5.91 -1.56 7.45
C LEU A 103 -6.14 -0.26 6.68
N TYR A 104 -6.09 0.87 7.38
CA TYR A 104 -5.91 2.16 6.71
C TYR A 104 -4.43 2.37 6.39
N LEU A 105 -4.14 2.58 5.11
CA LEU A 105 -2.85 2.90 4.56
C LEU A 105 -2.90 4.35 4.04
N PRO A 106 -2.31 5.31 4.77
CA PRO A 106 -2.23 6.66 4.27
C PRO A 106 -1.38 6.72 3.00
N GLU A 107 -1.67 7.69 2.13
CA GLU A 107 -0.88 7.91 0.91
C GLU A 107 0.64 7.90 1.20
N GLY A 108 1.39 7.21 0.33
CA GLY A 108 2.84 7.18 0.35
C GLY A 108 3.48 6.28 1.41
N TRP A 109 2.70 5.59 2.23
CA TRP A 109 3.24 4.55 3.10
C TRP A 109 3.77 3.37 2.29
N TYR A 110 5.01 3.00 2.56
CA TYR A 110 5.62 1.83 1.95
C TYR A 110 5.03 0.58 2.56
N HIS A 111 4.66 -0.38 1.72
CA HIS A 111 4.10 -1.64 2.16
C HIS A 111 4.52 -2.81 1.26
N GLU A 112 4.82 -3.94 1.91
CA GLU A 112 4.99 -5.25 1.27
C GLU A 112 3.88 -6.17 1.77
N VAL A 113 3.31 -6.97 0.88
CA VAL A 113 2.11 -7.77 1.18
C VAL A 113 2.36 -9.22 0.79
N SER A 114 2.25 -10.14 1.75
CA SER A 114 2.41 -11.58 1.50
C SER A 114 1.17 -12.37 1.94
N SER A 115 0.74 -13.31 1.11
CA SER A 115 -0.36 -14.22 1.42
C SER A 115 0.13 -15.40 2.26
N LEU A 116 -0.40 -15.56 3.48
CA LEU A 116 -0.05 -16.65 4.39
C LEU A 116 -0.90 -17.92 4.15
N SER A 117 -2.01 -17.78 3.41
CA SER A 117 -2.92 -18.83 2.97
C SER A 117 -3.45 -18.51 1.56
N LEU A 118 -4.32 -19.36 1.00
CA LEU A 118 -5.25 -18.88 -0.03
C LEU A 118 -5.98 -17.66 0.52
N SER A 119 -5.93 -16.54 -0.19
CA SER A 119 -6.33 -15.24 0.34
C SER A 119 -7.14 -14.42 -0.65
N LEU A 120 -8.13 -13.69 -0.14
CA LEU A 120 -8.89 -12.65 -0.84
C LEU A 120 -8.85 -11.35 -0.04
N SER A 121 -8.43 -10.27 -0.69
CA SER A 121 -8.45 -8.92 -0.13
C SER A 121 -9.08 -7.93 -1.10
N ILE A 122 -9.55 -6.79 -0.59
CA ILE A 122 -10.11 -5.69 -1.36
C ILE A 122 -9.40 -4.40 -0.99
N ASN A 123 -8.91 -3.67 -1.99
CA ASN A 123 -8.47 -2.29 -1.81
C ASN A 123 -9.64 -1.34 -2.11
N PHE A 124 -9.84 -0.37 -1.24
CA PHE A 124 -10.68 0.79 -1.47
C PHE A 124 -9.78 2.04 -1.47
N TRP A 125 -9.19 2.36 -2.62
CA TRP A 125 -8.42 3.59 -2.78
C TRP A 125 -9.31 4.83 -2.82
N VAL A 126 -8.78 5.93 -2.30
CA VAL A 126 -9.46 7.21 -2.15
C VAL A 126 -8.60 8.32 -2.75
N ASP A 127 -9.14 9.05 -3.71
CA ASP A 127 -8.49 10.23 -4.29
C ASP A 127 -8.90 11.49 -3.52
N ALA A 128 -8.32 11.65 -2.32
CA ALA A 128 -8.64 12.77 -1.43
C ALA A 128 -8.00 14.10 -1.87
N ILE A 129 -6.77 14.07 -2.39
CA ILE A 129 -5.98 15.29 -2.64
C ILE A 129 -6.15 15.82 -4.08
N ARG A 130 -6.21 14.96 -5.10
CA ARG A 130 -6.34 15.44 -6.49
C ARG A 130 -7.75 15.98 -6.71
N SER A 131 -8.77 15.41 -6.07
CA SER A 131 -10.15 15.87 -6.19
C SER A 131 -10.38 17.29 -5.63
N GLU A 132 -9.68 17.70 -4.57
CA GLU A 132 -9.71 19.10 -4.09
C GLU A 132 -8.87 20.03 -4.97
N THR A 133 -7.72 19.57 -5.47
CA THR A 133 -6.87 20.38 -6.36
C THR A 133 -7.57 20.67 -7.69
N TYR A 134 -8.31 19.71 -8.27
CA TYR A 134 -9.16 19.94 -9.44
C TYR A 134 -10.39 20.79 -9.13
N ALA A 135 -10.93 20.73 -7.90
CA ALA A 135 -12.02 21.60 -7.47
C ALA A 135 -11.59 23.06 -7.25
N LEU A 136 -10.32 23.31 -6.93
CA LEU A 136 -9.73 24.64 -6.77
C LEU A 136 -9.15 25.23 -8.06
N LEU A 137 -8.89 24.39 -9.07
CA LEU A 137 -8.40 24.79 -10.40
C LEU A 137 -9.50 24.77 -11.47
N GLY A 138 -10.76 24.63 -11.07
CA GLY A 138 -11.94 24.64 -11.93
C GLY A 138 -12.76 25.92 -11.78
N ASP A 139 -12.22 27.02 -12.32
CA ASP A 139 -12.87 28.00 -13.21
C ASP A 139 -11.77 28.69 -14.03
#